data_AF-A0A936TER0-F1
#
_entry.id   AF-A0A936TER0-F1
#
_cell.length_a   1.000
_cell.length_b   1.000
_cell.length_c   1.000
_cell.angle_alpha   90.00
_cell.angle_beta   90.00
_cell.angle_gamma   90.00
#
_symmetry.space_group_name_H-M   'P 1'
#
loop_
_entity.id
_entity.type
_entity.pdbx_description
1 polymer ?
#
loop_
_entity_poly.entity_id
_entity_poly.type
_entity_poly.pdbx_seq_one_letter_code
_entity_poly.pdbx_strand_id
1 'polypeptide(L)'
;MSTRTASGASDLRRGAAAACLIGAGLLHGFITLEYVNEKLYIGLLFGLSVPLCIGLAAYLWQHDDRRAWLLGAALSAGMIVGFLVSRTTGLPGFNESGVWAHWTEGFPALATEIGFLVAAAPVLMASIGAAQGHGQPLRG
;
A
#
# COMPACT_ATOMS: atom_id res chain seq x y z
N MET A 1 -22.95 -25.77 -4.09
CA MET A 1 -22.70 -24.66 -5.04
C MET A 1 -22.47 -23.34 -4.29
N SER A 2 -21.50 -23.30 -3.36
CA SER A 2 -21.25 -22.15 -2.46
C SER A 2 -19.75 -21.86 -2.27
N THR A 3 -18.89 -22.86 -2.45
CA THR A 3 -17.43 -22.74 -2.37
C THR A 3 -16.78 -22.00 -3.54
N ARG A 4 -17.38 -22.05 -4.74
CA ARG A 4 -16.83 -21.42 -5.97
C ARG A 4 -16.92 -19.90 -5.98
N THR A 5 -17.95 -19.32 -5.35
CA THR A 5 -18.14 -17.86 -5.30
C THR A 5 -17.21 -17.22 -4.28
N ALA A 6 -16.99 -17.89 -3.15
CA ALA A 6 -16.04 -17.45 -2.13
C ALA A 6 -14.59 -17.44 -2.64
N SER A 7 -14.16 -18.47 -3.38
CA SER A 7 -12.83 -18.49 -4.00
C SER A 7 -12.67 -17.42 -5.08
N GLY A 8 -13.69 -17.21 -5.91
CA GLY A 8 -13.67 -16.15 -6.93
C GLY A 8 -13.53 -14.75 -6.35
N ALA A 9 -14.21 -14.46 -5.23
CA ALA A 9 -14.11 -13.17 -4.55
C ALA A 9 -12.73 -12.95 -3.90
N SER A 10 -12.13 -13.98 -3.30
CA SER A 10 -10.77 -13.89 -2.76
C SER A 10 -9.73 -13.69 -3.86
N ASP A 11 -9.87 -14.38 -4.99
CA ASP A 11 -8.95 -14.29 -6.12
C ASP A 11 -9.03 -12.91 -6.78
N LEU A 12 -10.25 -12.37 -6.97
CA LEU A 12 -10.44 -11.01 -7.48
C LEU A 12 -9.79 -9.96 -6.57
N ARG A 13 -9.97 -10.08 -5.25
CA ARG A 13 -9.39 -9.14 -4.28
C ARG A 13 -7.85 -9.18 -4.31
N ARG A 14 -7.26 -10.38 -4.33
CA ARG A 14 -5.81 -10.56 -4.41
C ARG A 14 -5.27 -10.03 -5.74
N GLY A 15 -5.97 -10.26 -6.84
CA GLY A 15 -5.61 -9.71 -8.14
C GLY A 15 -5.67 -8.19 -8.19
N ALA A 16 -6.73 -7.59 -7.63
CA ALA A 16 -6.86 -6.14 -7.52
C ALA A 16 -5.75 -5.53 -6.63
N ALA A 17 -5.44 -6.15 -5.49
CA ALA A 17 -4.37 -5.71 -4.60
C ALA A 17 -3.00 -5.81 -5.27
N ALA A 18 -2.72 -6.90 -5.99
CA ALA A 18 -1.48 -7.05 -6.76
C ALA A 18 -1.36 -5.98 -7.86
N ALA A 19 -2.45 -5.69 -8.58
CA ALA A 19 -2.49 -4.63 -9.59
C ALA A 19 -2.22 -3.24 -8.98
N CYS A 20 -2.81 -2.95 -7.80
CA CYS A 20 -2.55 -1.72 -7.07
C CYS A 20 -1.08 -1.59 -6.67
N LEU A 21 -0.47 -2.63 -6.11
CA LEU A 21 0.95 -2.62 -5.74
C LEU A 21 1.86 -2.44 -6.95
N ILE A 22 1.57 -3.13 -8.06
CA ILE A 22 2.33 -2.96 -9.31
C ILE A 22 2.21 -1.51 -9.81
N GLY A 23 1.01 -0.95 -9.85
CA GLY A 23 0.78 0.44 -10.22
C GLY A 23 1.57 1.41 -9.35
N ALA A 24 1.51 1.25 -8.03
CA ALA A 24 2.29 2.06 -7.08
C ALA A 24 3.80 1.93 -7.32
N GLY A 25 4.31 0.71 -7.49
CA GLY A 25 5.73 0.46 -7.75
C GLY A 25 6.22 1.12 -9.04
N LEU A 26 5.44 1.05 -10.12
CA LEU A 26 5.79 1.69 -11.40
C LEU A 26 5.80 3.22 -11.29
N LEU A 27 4.79 3.82 -10.65
CA LEU A 27 4.68 5.27 -10.48
C LEU A 27 5.86 5.82 -9.66
N HIS A 28 6.22 5.18 -8.56
CA HIS A 28 7.37 5.59 -7.75
C HIS A 28 8.70 5.33 -8.45
N GLY A 29 8.81 4.23 -9.20
CA GLY A 29 9.99 3.93 -10.00
C GLY A 29 10.27 5.01 -11.05
N PHE A 30 9.23 5.55 -11.69
CA PHE A 30 9.35 6.59 -12.71
C PHE A 30 10.03 7.87 -12.20
N ILE A 31 9.69 8.30 -10.97
CA ILE A 31 10.23 9.53 -10.38
C ILE A 31 11.53 9.31 -9.59
N THR A 32 11.92 8.06 -9.34
CA THR A 32 13.04 7.72 -8.45
C THR A 32 14.34 8.45 -8.81
N LEU A 33 14.76 8.42 -10.09
CA LEU A 33 16.04 9.01 -10.50
C LEU A 33 16.07 10.53 -10.35
N GLU A 34 14.92 11.19 -10.54
CA GLU A 34 14.81 12.63 -10.34
C GLU A 34 15.03 12.99 -8.87
N TYR A 35 14.37 12.28 -7.96
CA TYR A 35 14.56 12.49 -6.52
C TYR A 35 15.91 12.03 -5.99
N VAL A 36 16.60 11.07 -6.62
CA VAL A 36 17.99 10.74 -6.25
C VAL A 36 18.90 11.96 -6.47
N ASN A 37 18.69 12.70 -7.55
CA ASN A 37 19.48 13.88 -7.88
C ASN A 37 19.14 15.08 -6.98
N GLU A 38 17.89 15.19 -6.52
CA GLU A 38 17.46 16.28 -5.64
C GLU A 38 17.75 15.99 -4.16
N LYS A 39 17.32 14.82 -3.67
CA LYS A 39 17.49 14.33 -2.29
C LYS A 39 17.64 12.82 -2.25
N LEU A 40 18.88 12.36 -2.12
CA LEU A 40 19.23 10.93 -2.13
C LEU A 40 18.31 10.05 -1.29
N TYR A 41 17.98 10.41 -0.05
CA TYR A 41 17.15 9.55 0.79
C TYR A 41 15.71 9.40 0.26
N ILE A 42 15.14 10.42 -0.38
CA ILE A 42 13.81 10.36 -1.00
C ILE A 42 13.87 9.47 -2.23
N GLY A 43 14.89 9.67 -3.06
CA GLY A 43 15.17 8.78 -4.19
C GLY A 43 15.34 7.32 -3.76
N LEU A 44 16.03 7.05 -2.65
CA LEU A 44 16.16 5.70 -2.10
C LEU A 44 14.83 5.14 -1.60
N LEU A 45 13.98 5.93 -0.95
CA LEU A 45 12.66 5.49 -0.50
C LEU A 45 11.78 5.08 -1.70
N PHE A 46 11.77 5.87 -2.77
CA PHE A 46 11.06 5.51 -4.01
C PHE A 46 11.69 4.32 -4.72
N GLY A 47 13.02 4.27 -4.80
CA GLY A 47 13.72 3.15 -5.42
C GLY A 47 13.50 1.82 -4.68
N LEU A 48 13.42 1.85 -3.34
CA LEU A 48 13.11 0.69 -2.51
C LEU A 48 11.64 0.29 -2.56
N SER A 49 10.71 1.23 -2.78
CA SER A 49 9.30 0.89 -2.88
C SER A 49 9.01 0.01 -4.10
N VAL A 50 9.75 0.16 -5.21
CA VAL A 50 9.60 -0.66 -6.42
C VAL A 50 9.72 -2.16 -6.14
N PRO A 51 10.88 -2.70 -5.68
CA PRO A 51 11.01 -4.13 -5.44
C PRO A 51 10.08 -4.63 -4.33
N LEU A 52 9.78 -3.79 -3.32
CA LEU A 52 8.84 -4.17 -2.25
C LEU A 52 7.42 -4.34 -2.79
N CYS A 53 6.94 -3.40 -3.60
CA CYS A 53 5.63 -3.46 -4.25
C CYS A 53 5.52 -4.67 -5.18
N ILE A 54 6.49 -4.86 -6.07
CA ILE A 54 6.48 -5.98 -7.02
C ILE A 54 6.59 -7.33 -6.29
N GLY A 55 7.46 -7.42 -5.30
CA GLY A 55 7.62 -8.63 -4.48
C GLY A 55 6.36 -8.99 -3.70
N LEU A 56 5.74 -8.01 -3.03
CA LEU A 56 4.48 -8.20 -2.32
C LEU A 56 3.32 -8.53 -3.26
N ALA A 57 3.26 -7.93 -4.45
CA ALA A 57 2.25 -8.25 -5.46
C ALA A 57 2.37 -9.70 -5.93
N ALA A 58 3.58 -10.14 -6.30
CA ALA A 58 3.84 -11.51 -6.73
C ALA A 58 3.55 -12.51 -5.61
N TYR A 59 3.92 -12.17 -4.38
CA TYR A 59 3.68 -13.02 -3.22
C TYR A 59 2.18 -13.13 -2.91
N LEU A 60 1.45 -12.01 -2.86
CA LEU A 60 0.00 -12.01 -2.63
C LEU A 60 -0.78 -12.69 -3.76
N TRP A 61 -0.26 -12.68 -4.99
CA TRP A 61 -0.85 -13.42 -6.11
C TRP A 61 -0.77 -14.94 -5.92
N GLN A 62 0.27 -15.43 -5.24
CA GLN A 62 0.49 -16.87 -5.00
C GLN A 62 -0.03 -17.34 -3.65
N HIS A 63 -0.01 -16.46 -2.64
CA HIS A 63 -0.36 -16.79 -1.25
C HIS A 63 -1.33 -15.77 -0.66
N ASP A 64 -2.38 -16.22 0.03
CA ASP A 64 -3.23 -15.35 0.84
C ASP A 64 -2.67 -15.24 2.27
N ASP A 65 -1.54 -14.55 2.42
CA ASP A 65 -0.84 -14.40 3.71
C ASP A 65 -1.12 -13.02 4.32
N ARG A 66 -1.66 -13.04 5.55
CA ARG A 66 -1.95 -11.84 6.35
C ARG A 66 -0.72 -10.93 6.57
N ARG A 67 0.48 -11.50 6.73
CA ARG A 67 1.72 -10.73 6.92
C ARG A 67 2.03 -9.89 5.67
N ALA A 68 1.81 -10.46 4.49
CA ALA A 68 1.98 -9.72 3.24
C ALA A 68 0.94 -8.61 3.08
N TRP A 69 -0.32 -8.85 3.47
CA TRP A 69 -1.34 -7.80 3.55
C TRP A 69 -0.95 -6.67 4.50
N LEU A 70 -0.41 -7.00 5.69
CA LEU A 70 0.02 -6.01 6.67
C LEU A 70 1.22 -5.21 6.17
N LEU A 71 2.22 -5.87 5.57
CA LEU A 71 3.41 -5.21 5.01
C LEU A 71 3.03 -4.28 3.86
N GLY A 72 2.16 -4.72 2.94
CA GLY A 72 1.64 -3.87 1.88
C GLY A 72 0.87 -2.68 2.43
N ALA A 73 0.07 -2.87 3.49
CA ALA A 73 -0.70 -1.80 4.09
C ALA A 73 0.21 -0.76 4.77
N ALA A 74 1.25 -1.22 5.47
CA ALA A 74 2.26 -0.36 6.06
C ALA A 74 3.02 0.43 4.99
N LEU A 75 3.38 -0.23 3.88
CA LEU A 75 4.05 0.41 2.75
C LEU A 75 3.17 1.49 2.11
N SER A 76 1.92 1.16 1.74
CA SER A 76 0.97 2.12 1.16
C SER A 76 0.67 3.28 2.12
N ALA A 77 0.45 3.01 3.41
CA ALA A 77 0.22 4.07 4.39
C ALA A 77 1.45 4.98 4.53
N GLY A 78 2.66 4.41 4.53
CA GLY A 78 3.91 5.18 4.56
C GLY A 78 4.06 6.11 3.36
N MET A 79 3.71 5.64 2.16
CA MET A 79 3.76 6.46 0.94
C MET A 79 2.72 7.59 0.96
N ILE A 80 1.48 7.32 1.38
CA ILE A 80 0.44 8.34 1.58
C ILE A 80 0.90 9.40 2.60
N VAL A 81 1.41 8.97 3.75
CA VAL A 81 1.91 9.89 4.78
C VAL A 81 3.09 10.70 4.25
N GLY A 82 4.03 10.07 3.56
CA GLY A 82 5.17 10.74 2.93
C GLY A 82 4.72 11.84 1.96
N PHE A 83 3.75 11.54 1.10
CA PHE A 83 3.13 12.50 0.19
C PHE A 83 2.46 13.65 0.96
N LEU A 84 1.58 13.36 1.91
CA LEU A 84 0.88 14.41 2.65
C LEU A 84 1.84 15.33 3.41
N VAL A 85 2.89 14.77 4.01
CA VAL A 85 3.92 15.55 4.71
C VAL A 85 4.71 16.40 3.72
N SER A 86 5.10 15.85 2.56
CA SER A 86 5.82 16.61 1.52
C SER A 86 5.04 17.83 1.03
N ARG A 87 3.70 17.73 1.01
CA ARG A 87 2.79 18.79 0.53
C ARG A 87 2.27 19.77 1.58
N THR A 88 2.58 19.56 2.85
CA THR A 88 2.06 20.42 3.93
C THR A 88 3.19 21.11 4.68
N THR A 89 4.03 20.32 5.35
CA THR A 89 5.10 20.82 6.22
C THR A 89 6.48 20.64 5.62
N GLY A 90 6.58 19.83 4.56
CA GLY A 90 7.85 19.41 3.97
C GLY A 90 8.45 18.21 4.72
N LEU A 91 9.33 17.49 4.04
CA LEU A 91 10.11 16.41 4.62
C LEU A 91 11.45 16.95 5.14
N PRO A 92 12.17 16.22 6.00
CA PRO A 92 13.48 16.66 6.49
C PRO A 92 14.43 17.06 5.35
N GLY A 93 14.77 18.34 5.29
CA GLY A 93 15.64 18.90 4.25
C GLY A 93 15.08 18.88 2.83
N PHE A 94 13.75 18.72 2.67
CA PHE A 94 13.06 18.70 1.39
C PHE A 94 11.70 19.41 1.47
N ASN A 95 11.43 20.29 0.52
CA ASN A 95 10.10 20.85 0.34
C ASN A 95 9.72 20.70 -1.12
N GLU A 96 8.50 20.27 -1.37
CA GLU A 96 8.06 20.00 -2.72
C GLU A 96 8.03 21.30 -3.55
N SER A 97 8.78 21.33 -4.63
CA SER A 97 8.88 22.50 -5.52
C SER A 97 9.02 22.07 -6.98
N GLY A 98 8.88 23.00 -7.94
CA GLY A 98 9.00 22.70 -9.36
C GLY A 98 7.77 22.01 -9.97
N VAL A 99 7.97 21.21 -11.03
CA VAL A 99 6.89 20.58 -11.81
C VAL A 99 6.04 19.66 -10.95
N TRP A 100 6.65 19.02 -9.96
CA TRP A 100 5.95 18.11 -9.06
C TRP A 100 5.16 18.81 -7.97
N ALA A 101 5.26 20.12 -7.78
CA ALA A 101 4.57 20.84 -6.70
C ALA A 101 3.03 20.78 -6.77
N HIS A 102 2.48 20.46 -7.94
CA HIS A 102 1.05 20.26 -8.12
C HIS A 102 0.57 18.98 -7.44
N TRP A 103 -0.54 19.08 -6.71
CA TRP A 103 -1.15 17.95 -5.99
C TRP A 103 -1.64 16.84 -6.93
N THR A 104 -1.98 17.21 -8.17
CA THR A 104 -2.54 16.31 -9.19
C THR A 104 -1.60 15.18 -9.57
N GLU A 105 -0.29 15.41 -9.53
CA GLU A 105 0.71 14.39 -9.88
C GLU A 105 0.73 13.22 -8.90
N GLY A 106 0.32 13.45 -7.65
CA GLY A 106 0.20 12.40 -6.64
C GLY A 106 -1.09 11.58 -6.73
N PHE A 107 -2.12 12.06 -7.43
CA PHE A 107 -3.44 11.39 -7.44
C PHE A 107 -3.41 9.97 -8.00
N PRO A 108 -2.67 9.64 -9.08
CA PRO A 108 -2.54 8.27 -9.54
C PRO A 108 -1.93 7.35 -8.48
N ALA A 109 -0.87 7.79 -7.80
CA ALA A 109 -0.22 7.02 -6.74
C ALA A 109 -1.16 6.81 -5.54
N LEU A 110 -1.79 7.89 -5.07
CA LEU A 110 -2.79 7.84 -3.99
C LEU A 110 -3.94 6.88 -4.32
N ALA A 111 -4.44 6.88 -5.56
CA ALA A 111 -5.49 5.96 -5.98
C ALA A 111 -5.04 4.49 -5.86
N THR A 112 -3.81 4.17 -6.26
CA THR A 112 -3.26 2.81 -6.11
C THR A 112 -3.05 2.41 -4.65
N GLU A 113 -2.55 3.31 -3.81
CA GLU A 113 -2.30 3.06 -2.39
C GLU A 113 -3.59 2.87 -1.60
N ILE A 114 -4.56 3.75 -1.82
CA ILE A 114 -5.89 3.66 -1.23
C ILE A 114 -6.60 2.40 -1.73
N GLY A 115 -6.50 2.08 -3.03
CA GLY A 115 -7.04 0.85 -3.60
C GLY A 115 -6.50 -0.40 -2.91
N PHE A 116 -5.19 -0.45 -2.65
CA PHE A 116 -4.59 -1.53 -1.87
C PHE A 116 -5.13 -1.59 -0.44
N LEU A 117 -5.18 -0.45 0.27
CA LEU A 117 -5.67 -0.37 1.64
C LEU A 117 -7.13 -0.84 1.77
N VAL A 118 -7.99 -0.46 0.81
CA VAL A 118 -9.37 -0.92 0.73
C VAL A 118 -9.44 -2.44 0.55
N ALA A 119 -8.59 -3.01 -0.32
CA ALA A 119 -8.52 -4.46 -0.50
C ALA A 119 -8.00 -5.19 0.77
N ALA A 120 -7.06 -4.58 1.49
CA ALA A 120 -6.46 -5.16 2.70
C ALA A 120 -7.40 -5.11 3.93
N ALA A 121 -8.27 -4.10 4.02
CA ALA A 121 -9.06 -3.82 5.22
C ALA A 121 -9.86 -5.03 5.76
N PRO A 122 -10.62 -5.80 4.93
CA PRO A 122 -11.38 -6.94 5.43
C PRO A 122 -10.48 -8.04 6.04
N VAL A 123 -9.29 -8.27 5.47
CA VAL A 123 -8.33 -9.28 5.96
C VAL A 123 -7.77 -8.88 7.31
N LEU A 124 -7.42 -7.60 7.47
CA LEU A 124 -6.82 -7.10 8.70
C LEU A 124 -7.85 -6.95 9.83
N MET A 125 -9.07 -6.54 9.52
CA MET A 125 -10.15 -6.33 10.49
C MET A 125 -10.75 -7.64 11.04
N ALA A 126 -10.77 -8.72 10.26
CA ALA A 126 -11.23 -10.03 10.73
C ALA A 126 -10.50 -10.52 12.00
N SER A 127 -9.28 -10.01 12.25
CA SER A 127 -8.47 -10.37 13.42
C SER A 127 -8.86 -9.59 14.70
N ILE A 128 -9.43 -8.39 14.56
CA ILE A 128 -9.85 -7.57 15.71
C ILE A 128 -11.09 -8.20 16.35
N GLY A 129 -12.05 -8.66 15.53
CA GLY A 129 -13.24 -9.36 16.03
C GLY A 129 -12.94 -10.70 16.70
N ALA A 130 -11.97 -11.46 16.17
CA ALA A 130 -11.55 -12.73 16.76
C ALA A 130 -10.87 -12.56 18.14
N ALA A 131 -10.10 -11.49 18.32
CA ALA A 131 -9.49 -11.14 19.60
C ALA A 131 -10.53 -10.67 20.64
N GLN A 132 -11.63 -10.05 20.21
CA GLN A 132 -12.72 -9.60 21.09
C GLN A 132 -13.65 -10.75 21.54
N GLY A 133 -13.79 -11.82 20.76
CA GLY A 133 -14.63 -12.97 21.10
C GLY A 133 -14.11 -13.85 22.25
N HIS A 134 -12.80 -13.81 22.55
CA HIS A 134 -12.17 -14.59 23.62
C HIS A 134 -12.43 -14.03 25.04
N GLY A 135 -13.09 -12.86 25.15
CA GLY A 135 -13.34 -12.17 26.41
C GLY A 135 -14.75 -12.32 27.00
N GLN A 136 -15.68 -13.03 26.36
CA GLN A 136 -17.00 -13.27 26.95
C GLN A 136 -16.96 -14.45 27.94
N PRO A 137 -17.16 -14.24 29.26
CA PRO A 137 -17.37 -15.35 30.16
C PRO A 137 -18.70 -16.02 29.82
N LEU A 138 -18.70 -17.35 29.75
CA LEU A 138 -19.90 -18.17 29.62
C LEU A 138 -20.81 -17.87 30.82
N ARG A 139 -21.87 -17.08 30.59
CA ARG A 139 -22.92 -16.89 31.59
C ARG A 139 -23.75 -18.17 31.65
N GLY A 140 -23.52 -18.95 32.71
CA GLY A 140 -24.44 -19.98 33.19
C GLY A 140 -25.65 -19.38 33.90
#